data_AF-A0A2W4JWR6-F1
#
_entry.id   AF-A0A2W4JWR6-F1
#
_cell.length_a   1.000
_cell.length_b   1.000
_cell.length_c   1.000
_cell.angle_alpha   90.00
_cell.angle_beta   90.00
_cell.angle_gamma   90.00
#
_symmetry.space_group_name_H-M   'P 1'
#
loop_
_entity.id
_entity.type
_entity.pdbx_description
1 polymer ?
#
loop_
_entity_poly.entity_id
_entity_poly.type
_entity_poly.pdbx_seq_one_letter_code
_entity_poly.pdbx_strand_id
1 'polypeptide(L)'
;MNKSTYHVLIDTLFQLFTDEEMVRLAQQIKPVVPGFSTKNYSRVPKPLLRAKLIEKIRKEKPDKWLANLVRKWTAKYEGKEPKVFCWSIKLDAQLSRAEKVALFAYLYPEIYSSYHNVILSNVQQGCEPLEGLFSEPSSAQEKMEIIKSFLLQGVDSNKLLIMLKKKLEGVYDRLRDVEDDLQSVMLSDISWEPGVFLYLYLKRFSQWKTWSDPGKALFCELCLYDALHLLNSVSDKIHELEREFEEKYKLMREELEERTRALEASKTAIEEYKEAINQWKEKAQEWERKEVDYRALIEQWERAYHDLQLAQNELRQHVEELAASRQQQSDCISRSLLAEDPIVLITLQNNELYEAFLTPSQYWVLTSSDDLLSRLDPVVMNDKIVFVVIDGFETERLLKAQMWFQRHGIRYRFVGSDPKKVIKKIISFVGGM
;
A
#
# COMPACT_ATOMS: atom_id res chain seq x y z
N MET A 1 -7.70 35.19 -68.49
CA MET A 1 -8.80 34.42 -69.12
C MET A 1 -9.83 35.36 -69.74
N ASN A 2 -10.36 35.03 -70.92
CA ASN A 2 -11.41 35.83 -71.56
C ASN A 2 -12.80 35.51 -70.94
N LYS A 3 -13.79 36.38 -71.19
CA LYS A 3 -15.15 36.25 -70.61
C LYS A 3 -15.84 34.93 -71.00
N SER A 4 -15.63 34.45 -72.23
CA SER A 4 -16.20 33.20 -72.72
C SER A 4 -15.67 31.98 -71.95
N THR A 5 -14.36 31.90 -71.72
CA THR A 5 -13.72 30.83 -70.95
C THR A 5 -14.18 30.82 -69.49
N TYR A 6 -14.45 31.99 -68.88
CA TYR A 6 -15.05 32.06 -67.55
C TYR A 6 -16.48 31.50 -67.51
N HIS A 7 -17.28 31.71 -68.54
CA HIS A 7 -18.63 31.14 -68.61
C HIS A 7 -18.57 29.62 -68.68
N VAL A 8 -17.68 29.06 -69.51
CA VAL A 8 -17.45 27.62 -69.60
C VAL A 8 -16.96 27.07 -68.26
N LEU A 9 -15.99 27.71 -67.60
CA LEU A 9 -15.51 27.31 -66.28
C LEU A 9 -16.64 27.26 -65.25
N ILE A 10 -17.45 28.31 -65.16
CA ILE A 10 -18.58 28.36 -64.23
C ILE A 10 -19.52 27.18 -64.50
N ASP A 11 -19.86 26.92 -65.76
CA ASP A 11 -20.78 25.84 -66.10
C ASP A 11 -20.20 24.46 -65.75
N THR A 12 -18.91 24.24 -66.01
CA THR A 12 -18.17 23.03 -65.62
C THR A 12 -18.16 22.85 -64.09
N LEU A 13 -17.87 23.91 -63.33
CA LEU A 13 -17.86 23.84 -61.86
C LEU A 13 -19.24 23.48 -61.29
N PHE A 14 -20.31 24.05 -61.84
CA PHE A 14 -21.68 23.72 -61.42
C PHE A 14 -22.17 22.33 -61.88
N GLN A 15 -21.45 21.65 -62.78
CA GLN A 15 -21.67 20.21 -63.03
C GLN A 15 -20.96 19.34 -61.97
N LEU A 16 -19.91 19.86 -61.33
CA LEU A 16 -19.10 19.15 -60.36
C LEU A 16 -19.50 19.39 -58.90
N PHE A 17 -20.14 20.52 -58.60
CA PHE A 17 -20.58 20.81 -57.24
C PHE A 17 -21.67 19.84 -56.79
N THR A 18 -21.47 19.31 -55.59
CA THR A 18 -22.48 18.59 -54.84
C THR A 18 -23.60 19.53 -54.39
N ASP A 19 -24.73 18.91 -54.03
CA ASP A 19 -25.89 19.62 -53.51
C ASP A 19 -25.60 20.43 -52.25
N GLU A 20 -24.68 19.95 -51.41
CA GLU A 20 -24.25 20.64 -50.20
C GLU A 20 -23.35 21.83 -50.52
N GLU A 21 -22.40 21.66 -51.45
CA GLU A 21 -21.51 22.72 -51.91
C GLU A 21 -22.29 23.86 -52.55
N MET A 22 -23.32 23.56 -53.36
CA MET A 22 -24.21 24.58 -53.94
C MET A 22 -24.96 25.38 -52.86
N VAL A 23 -25.40 24.74 -51.78
CA VAL A 23 -26.08 25.42 -50.66
C VAL A 23 -25.10 26.30 -49.88
N ARG A 24 -23.88 25.81 -49.61
CA ARG A 24 -22.81 26.61 -48.96
C ARG A 24 -22.44 27.83 -49.80
N LEU A 25 -22.30 27.66 -51.11
CA LEU A 25 -22.06 28.76 -52.04
C LEU A 25 -23.21 29.78 -52.04
N ALA A 26 -24.47 29.32 -51.99
CA ALA A 26 -25.63 30.20 -51.87
C ALA A 26 -25.65 31.02 -50.58
N GLN A 27 -25.19 30.46 -49.46
CA GLN A 27 -25.08 31.20 -48.20
C GLN A 27 -24.01 32.29 -48.26
N GLN A 28 -22.91 32.07 -48.99
CA GLN A 28 -21.83 33.04 -49.17
C GLN A 28 -22.22 34.15 -50.16
N ILE A 29 -22.74 33.76 -51.33
CA ILE A 29 -23.04 34.66 -52.44
C ILE A 29 -24.39 35.36 -52.24
N LYS A 30 -25.32 34.75 -51.50
CA LYS A 30 -26.66 35.26 -51.19
C LYS A 30 -27.44 35.69 -52.46
N PRO A 31 -27.72 34.78 -53.41
CA PRO A 31 -28.51 35.10 -54.59
C PRO A 31 -29.97 35.38 -54.23
N VAL A 32 -30.61 36.34 -54.92
CA VAL A 32 -32.05 36.59 -54.74
C VAL A 32 -32.84 35.50 -55.46
N VAL A 33 -33.55 34.66 -54.71
CA VAL A 33 -34.43 33.61 -55.24
C VAL A 33 -35.88 33.95 -54.87
N PRO A 34 -36.77 34.20 -55.84
CA PRO A 34 -38.17 34.53 -55.56
C PRO A 34 -38.85 33.44 -54.72
N GLY A 35 -39.55 33.85 -53.65
CA GLY A 35 -40.28 32.93 -52.76
C GLY A 35 -39.42 32.23 -51.69
N PHE A 36 -38.10 32.45 -51.66
CA PHE A 36 -37.21 31.80 -50.70
C PHE A 36 -36.34 32.83 -49.97
N SER A 37 -36.26 32.70 -48.63
CA SER A 37 -35.36 33.52 -47.82
C SER A 37 -33.93 32.97 -47.85
N THR A 38 -32.95 33.84 -47.57
CA THR A 38 -31.53 33.46 -47.50
C THR A 38 -31.20 32.41 -46.45
N LYS A 39 -32.12 32.19 -45.48
CA LYS A 39 -32.00 31.17 -44.43
C LYS A 39 -32.46 29.78 -44.88
N ASN A 40 -33.19 29.67 -46.00
CA ASN A 40 -33.85 28.43 -46.44
C ASN A 40 -33.34 27.91 -47.79
N TYR A 41 -32.09 28.20 -48.17
CA TYR A 41 -31.53 27.73 -49.45
C TYR A 41 -31.53 26.21 -49.63
N SER A 42 -31.53 25.44 -48.54
CA SER A 42 -31.66 23.98 -48.58
C SER A 42 -32.99 23.49 -49.14
N ARG A 43 -34.05 24.32 -49.11
CA ARG A 43 -35.40 24.00 -49.61
C ARG A 43 -35.66 24.50 -51.04
N VAL A 44 -34.71 25.22 -51.64
CA VAL A 44 -34.86 25.73 -53.01
C VAL A 44 -34.66 24.58 -54.00
N PRO A 45 -35.52 24.44 -55.04
CA PRO A 45 -35.28 23.48 -56.12
C PRO A 45 -33.89 23.68 -56.74
N LYS A 46 -33.09 22.61 -56.78
CA LYS A 46 -31.68 22.66 -57.19
C LYS A 46 -31.44 23.31 -58.56
N PRO A 47 -32.24 23.03 -59.61
CA PRO A 47 -32.07 23.69 -60.91
C PRO A 47 -32.26 25.21 -60.82
N LEU A 48 -33.21 25.67 -60.01
CA LEU A 48 -33.49 27.10 -59.80
C LEU A 48 -32.36 27.78 -59.03
N LEU A 49 -31.85 27.13 -57.96
CA LEU A 49 -30.73 27.64 -57.18
C LEU A 49 -29.47 27.77 -58.04
N ARG A 50 -29.17 26.74 -58.84
CA ARG A 50 -28.06 26.72 -59.79
C ARG A 50 -28.17 27.87 -60.80
N ALA A 51 -29.32 28.05 -61.43
CA ALA A 51 -29.52 29.12 -62.40
C ALA A 51 -29.28 30.51 -61.79
N LYS A 52 -29.80 30.75 -60.57
CA LYS A 52 -29.64 32.04 -59.88
C LYS A 52 -28.22 32.30 -59.39
N LEU A 53 -27.51 31.27 -58.94
CA LEU A 53 -26.10 31.37 -58.59
C LEU A 53 -25.23 31.70 -59.80
N ILE A 54 -25.42 30.98 -60.91
CA ILE A 54 -24.70 31.22 -62.17
C ILE A 54 -24.96 32.65 -62.66
N GLU A 55 -26.22 33.10 -62.66
CA GLU A 55 -26.60 34.46 -63.04
C GLU A 55 -25.87 35.52 -62.21
N LYS A 56 -25.81 35.32 -60.89
CA LYS A 56 -25.18 36.27 -59.96
C LYS A 56 -23.67 36.30 -60.11
N ILE A 57 -23.00 35.14 -60.16
CA ILE A 57 -21.53 35.05 -60.33
C ILE A 57 -21.09 35.69 -61.65
N ARG A 58 -21.84 35.47 -62.72
CA ARG A 58 -21.54 36.08 -64.04
C ARG A 58 -21.68 37.60 -64.04
N LYS A 59 -22.53 38.17 -63.17
CA LYS A 59 -22.71 39.62 -62.99
C LYS A 59 -21.65 40.23 -62.06
N GLU A 60 -21.23 39.52 -61.01
CA GLU A 60 -20.40 40.04 -59.91
C GLU A 60 -18.90 39.70 -60.00
N LYS A 61 -18.29 39.81 -61.20
CA LYS A 61 -16.84 39.61 -61.45
C LYS A 61 -16.35 38.16 -61.16
N PRO A 62 -16.45 37.26 -62.16
CA PRO A 62 -16.07 35.84 -62.06
C PRO A 62 -14.66 35.56 -61.53
N ASP A 63 -13.71 36.43 -61.84
CA ASP A 63 -12.31 36.40 -61.41
C ASP A 63 -12.18 36.48 -59.89
N LYS A 64 -12.86 37.45 -59.26
CA LYS A 64 -12.85 37.61 -57.81
C LYS A 64 -13.51 36.45 -57.09
N TRP A 65 -14.59 35.93 -57.66
CA TRP A 65 -15.27 34.76 -57.13
C TRP A 65 -14.36 33.53 -57.16
N LEU A 66 -13.70 33.27 -58.29
CA LEU A 66 -12.78 32.15 -58.45
C LEU A 66 -11.61 32.24 -57.45
N ALA A 67 -11.00 33.41 -57.31
CA ALA A 67 -9.92 33.65 -56.34
C ALA A 67 -10.36 33.33 -54.90
N ASN A 68 -11.56 33.75 -54.51
CA ASN A 68 -12.11 33.48 -53.18
C ASN A 68 -12.40 31.99 -52.94
N LEU A 69 -12.90 31.29 -53.97
CA LEU A 69 -13.22 29.86 -53.89
C LEU A 69 -11.98 29.03 -53.56
N VAL A 70 -10.83 29.38 -54.14
CA VAL A 70 -9.61 28.56 -54.06
C VAL A 70 -8.57 29.07 -53.07
N ARG A 71 -8.80 30.26 -52.47
CA ARG A 71 -7.86 30.99 -51.60
C ARG A 71 -7.20 30.13 -50.52
N LYS A 72 -7.95 29.21 -49.90
CA LYS A 72 -7.46 28.32 -48.83
C LYS A 72 -6.34 27.40 -49.32
N TRP A 73 -6.37 27.03 -50.61
CA TRP A 73 -5.52 26.00 -51.20
C TRP A 73 -4.40 26.59 -52.04
N THR A 74 -4.54 27.82 -52.53
CA THR A 74 -3.58 28.48 -53.44
C THR A 74 -2.12 28.32 -53.01
N ALA A 75 -1.78 28.66 -51.76
CA ALA A 75 -0.41 28.62 -51.25
C ALA A 75 0.25 27.22 -51.31
N LYS A 76 -0.53 26.14 -51.25
CA LYS A 76 -0.02 24.75 -51.32
C LYS A 76 0.43 24.36 -52.72
N TYR A 77 -0.07 25.04 -53.75
CA TYR A 77 0.08 24.65 -55.14
C TYR A 77 0.72 25.71 -56.03
N GLU A 78 0.82 26.93 -55.54
CA GLU A 78 1.49 28.04 -56.21
C GLU A 78 2.97 27.71 -56.49
N GLY A 79 3.48 28.17 -57.65
CA GLY A 79 4.86 27.94 -58.08
C GLY A 79 5.18 26.54 -58.62
N LYS A 80 4.22 25.60 -58.61
CA LYS A 80 4.41 24.28 -59.22
C LYS A 80 4.37 24.36 -60.74
N GLU A 81 5.13 23.50 -61.41
CA GLU A 81 4.98 23.30 -62.85
C GLU A 81 3.60 22.67 -63.16
N PRO A 82 2.90 23.04 -64.25
CA PRO A 82 1.56 22.54 -64.56
C PRO A 82 1.41 21.01 -64.56
N LYS A 83 2.40 20.27 -65.08
CA LYS A 83 2.42 18.80 -65.09
C LYS A 83 2.46 18.26 -63.65
N VAL A 84 3.38 18.77 -62.83
CA VAL A 84 3.54 18.40 -61.41
C VAL A 84 2.31 18.76 -60.59
N PHE A 85 1.69 19.91 -60.88
CA PHE A 85 0.43 20.32 -60.28
C PHE A 85 -0.70 19.32 -60.55
N CYS A 86 -0.92 18.96 -61.83
CA CYS A 86 -2.00 18.04 -62.20
C CYS A 86 -1.85 16.66 -61.56
N TRP A 87 -0.62 16.21 -61.33
CA TRP A 87 -0.37 15.00 -60.54
C TRP A 87 -0.65 15.23 -59.05
N SER A 88 -0.11 16.30 -58.47
CA SER A 88 -0.26 16.62 -57.04
C SER A 88 -1.72 16.76 -56.61
N ILE A 89 -2.53 17.40 -57.45
CA ILE A 89 -3.91 17.71 -57.11
C ILE A 89 -4.85 16.51 -57.26
N LYS A 90 -4.52 15.56 -58.15
CA LYS A 90 -5.29 14.30 -58.26
C LYS A 90 -5.28 13.53 -56.94
N LEU A 91 -4.16 13.57 -56.21
CA LEU A 91 -3.95 12.81 -54.98
C LEU A 91 -4.49 13.48 -53.73
N ASP A 92 -4.87 14.75 -53.81
CA ASP A 92 -5.43 15.44 -52.67
C ASP A 92 -6.90 15.06 -52.48
N ALA A 93 -7.14 14.19 -51.49
CA ALA A 93 -8.47 13.74 -51.10
C ALA A 93 -9.27 14.81 -50.34
N GLN A 94 -8.62 15.89 -49.87
CA GLN A 94 -9.31 17.00 -49.21
C GLN A 94 -9.99 17.94 -50.20
N LEU A 95 -9.59 17.90 -51.48
CA LEU A 95 -10.16 18.72 -52.54
C LEU A 95 -11.28 17.98 -53.28
N SER A 96 -12.44 18.63 -53.38
CA SER A 96 -13.53 18.20 -54.27
C SER A 96 -13.12 18.31 -55.74
N ARG A 97 -13.77 17.53 -56.62
CA ARG A 97 -13.53 17.60 -58.07
C ARG A 97 -13.71 19.03 -58.62
N ALA A 98 -14.68 19.78 -58.09
CA ALA A 98 -14.90 21.17 -58.46
C ALA A 98 -13.73 22.07 -58.02
N GLU A 99 -13.25 21.94 -56.78
CA GLU A 99 -12.10 22.71 -56.30
C GLU A 99 -10.82 22.41 -57.09
N LYS A 100 -10.62 21.15 -57.51
CA LYS A 100 -9.45 20.78 -58.34
C LYS A 100 -9.44 21.55 -59.67
N VAL A 101 -10.59 21.61 -60.35
CA VAL A 101 -10.75 22.35 -61.61
C VAL A 101 -10.63 23.86 -61.39
N ALA A 102 -11.24 24.38 -60.32
CA ALA A 102 -11.17 25.80 -59.98
C ALA A 102 -9.73 26.24 -59.71
N LEU A 103 -8.96 25.44 -58.95
CA LEU A 103 -7.57 25.74 -58.63
C LEU A 103 -6.69 25.69 -59.88
N PHE A 104 -6.92 24.73 -60.78
CA PHE A 104 -6.22 24.64 -62.06
C PHE A 104 -6.49 25.87 -62.94
N ALA A 105 -7.75 26.28 -63.07
CA ALA A 105 -8.13 27.46 -63.86
C ALA A 105 -7.62 28.77 -63.27
N TYR A 106 -7.48 28.84 -61.94
CA TYR A 106 -6.94 30.01 -61.24
C TYR A 106 -5.41 30.14 -61.40
N LEU A 107 -4.67 29.05 -61.21
CA LEU A 107 -3.20 29.06 -61.24
C LEU A 107 -2.62 28.99 -62.65
N TYR A 108 -3.33 28.35 -63.60
CA TYR A 108 -2.87 28.17 -64.98
C TYR A 108 -3.96 28.58 -65.98
N PRO A 109 -4.36 29.86 -66.00
CA PRO A 109 -5.49 30.33 -66.79
C PRO A 109 -5.30 30.17 -68.31
N GLU A 110 -4.07 30.31 -68.82
CA GLU A 110 -3.76 30.07 -70.24
C GLU A 110 -3.90 28.60 -70.60
N ILE A 111 -3.38 27.71 -69.76
CA ILE A 111 -3.41 26.26 -69.98
C ILE A 111 -4.85 25.74 -69.88
N TYR A 112 -5.61 26.19 -68.89
CA TYR A 112 -7.03 25.90 -68.81
C TYR A 112 -7.76 26.35 -70.07
N SER A 113 -7.44 27.54 -70.61
CA SER A 113 -8.05 28.03 -71.84
C SER A 113 -7.76 27.12 -73.05
N SER A 114 -6.62 26.45 -73.11
CA SER A 114 -6.29 25.50 -74.18
C SER A 114 -7.01 24.15 -74.02
N TYR A 115 -7.30 23.74 -72.78
CA TYR A 115 -7.79 22.39 -72.48
C TYR A 115 -9.22 22.30 -71.94
N HIS A 116 -9.95 23.42 -71.80
CA HIS A 116 -11.28 23.45 -71.19
C HIS A 116 -12.28 22.48 -71.85
N ASN A 117 -12.18 22.23 -73.16
CA ASN A 117 -13.04 21.27 -73.86
C ASN A 117 -12.76 19.82 -73.44
N VAL A 118 -11.48 19.46 -73.24
CA VAL A 118 -11.08 18.14 -72.76
C VAL A 118 -11.59 17.94 -71.33
N ILE A 119 -11.41 18.96 -70.47
CA ILE A 119 -11.91 18.94 -69.08
C ILE A 119 -13.42 18.75 -69.07
N LEU A 120 -14.16 19.51 -69.89
CA LEU A 120 -15.61 19.40 -69.99
C LEU A 120 -16.04 18.00 -70.47
N SER A 121 -15.36 17.44 -71.47
CA SER A 121 -15.61 16.07 -71.95
C SER A 121 -15.39 15.03 -70.85
N ASN A 122 -14.30 15.14 -70.07
CA ASN A 122 -14.03 14.25 -68.95
C ASN A 122 -15.14 14.30 -67.90
N VAL A 123 -15.61 15.51 -67.56
CA VAL A 123 -16.71 15.71 -66.60
C VAL A 123 -18.00 15.05 -67.10
N GLN A 124 -18.35 15.24 -68.37
CA GLN A 124 -19.56 14.65 -68.98
C GLN A 124 -19.49 13.12 -69.05
N GLN A 125 -18.31 12.55 -69.23
CA GLN A 125 -18.07 11.10 -69.27
C GLN A 125 -17.90 10.49 -67.87
N GLY A 126 -17.92 11.30 -66.80
CA GLY A 126 -17.74 10.84 -65.42
C GLY A 126 -16.28 10.60 -65.00
N CYS A 127 -15.31 10.82 -65.87
CA CYS A 127 -13.87 10.65 -65.62
C CYS A 127 -13.28 11.76 -64.73
N GLU A 128 -12.04 11.58 -64.24
CA GLU A 128 -11.37 12.63 -63.46
C GLU A 128 -11.19 13.91 -64.31
N PRO A 129 -11.58 15.12 -63.83
CA PRO A 129 -11.65 16.29 -64.70
C PRO A 129 -10.33 16.68 -65.38
N LEU A 130 -9.20 16.47 -64.69
CA LEU A 130 -7.84 16.79 -65.18
C LEU A 130 -7.13 15.57 -65.78
N GLU A 131 -7.87 14.52 -66.14
CA GLU A 131 -7.33 13.34 -66.82
C GLU A 131 -6.91 13.67 -68.27
N GLY A 132 -5.79 13.09 -68.71
CA GLY A 132 -5.34 13.23 -70.10
C GLY A 132 -4.75 14.59 -70.52
N LEU A 133 -4.73 15.62 -69.66
CA LEU A 133 -4.30 16.99 -70.02
C LEU A 133 -2.84 17.16 -70.47
N PHE A 134 -1.99 16.16 -70.24
CA PHE A 134 -0.57 16.17 -70.61
C PHE A 134 -0.16 14.78 -71.11
N SER A 135 -0.90 14.24 -72.08
CA SER A 135 -0.89 12.83 -72.54
C SER A 135 0.43 12.32 -73.12
N GLU A 136 1.53 13.07 -73.05
CA GLU A 136 2.84 12.51 -73.33
C GLU A 136 3.20 11.49 -72.24
N PRO A 137 3.73 10.31 -72.60
CA PRO A 137 4.25 9.38 -71.62
C PRO A 137 5.37 10.08 -70.87
N SER A 138 5.08 10.53 -69.65
CA SER A 138 6.07 11.15 -68.78
C SER A 138 7.25 10.19 -68.71
N SER A 139 8.45 10.67 -69.03
CA SER A 139 9.64 9.83 -69.00
C SER A 139 9.75 9.15 -67.64
N ALA A 140 10.35 7.96 -67.56
CA ALA A 140 10.53 7.25 -66.28
C ALA A 140 11.15 8.16 -65.20
N GLN A 141 11.99 9.11 -65.64
CA GLN A 141 12.65 10.12 -64.83
C GLN A 141 11.68 11.17 -64.26
N GLU A 142 10.75 11.68 -65.07
CA GLU A 142 9.70 12.61 -64.61
C GLU A 142 8.74 11.93 -63.62
N LYS A 143 8.35 10.67 -63.87
CA LYS A 143 7.53 9.89 -62.94
C LYS A 143 8.24 9.67 -61.61
N MET A 144 9.54 9.37 -61.65
CA MET A 144 10.37 9.17 -60.46
C MET A 144 10.51 10.45 -59.63
N GLU A 145 10.78 11.61 -60.25
CA GLU A 145 10.88 12.88 -59.52
C GLU A 145 9.55 13.30 -58.90
N ILE A 146 8.43 13.03 -59.58
CA ILE A 146 7.10 13.25 -59.03
C ILE A 146 6.85 12.36 -57.80
N ILE A 147 7.16 11.07 -57.87
CA ILE A 147 6.99 10.14 -56.75
C ILE A 147 7.92 10.49 -55.59
N LYS A 148 9.17 10.85 -55.87
CA LYS A 148 10.14 11.34 -54.88
C LYS A 148 9.64 12.60 -54.19
N SER A 149 9.04 13.53 -54.93
CA SER A 149 8.44 14.73 -54.34
C SER A 149 7.27 14.40 -53.40
N PHE A 150 6.50 13.33 -53.68
CA PHE A 150 5.42 12.88 -52.79
C PHE A 150 5.93 12.21 -51.51
N LEU A 151 6.96 11.38 -51.63
CA LEU A 151 7.61 10.76 -50.47
C LEU A 151 8.24 11.81 -49.54
N LEU A 152 8.86 12.85 -50.12
CA LEU A 152 9.45 13.96 -49.37
C LEU A 152 8.38 14.89 -48.75
N GLN A 153 7.17 14.94 -49.31
CA GLN A 153 6.05 15.73 -48.78
C GLN A 153 5.21 14.98 -47.71
N GLY A 154 5.64 13.79 -47.29
CA GLY A 154 4.93 13.01 -46.26
C GLY A 154 3.58 12.47 -46.72
N VAL A 155 3.40 12.25 -48.03
CA VAL A 155 2.21 11.56 -48.54
C VAL A 155 2.24 10.11 -48.05
N ASP A 156 1.13 9.69 -47.45
CA ASP A 156 0.91 8.32 -46.95
C ASP A 156 1.33 7.26 -47.98
N SER A 157 2.38 6.51 -47.65
CA SER A 157 2.97 5.47 -48.49
C SER A 157 1.96 4.38 -48.86
N ASN A 158 0.96 4.11 -48.01
CA ASN A 158 -0.13 3.18 -48.31
C ASN A 158 -1.03 3.68 -49.45
N LYS A 159 -1.30 4.98 -49.52
CA LYS A 159 -2.10 5.56 -50.61
C LYS A 159 -1.35 5.52 -51.94
N LEU A 160 -0.05 5.77 -51.90
CA LEU A 160 0.83 5.63 -53.07
C LEU A 160 0.87 4.16 -53.54
N LEU A 161 0.99 3.21 -52.61
CA LEU A 161 0.97 1.78 -52.90
C LEU A 161 -0.35 1.34 -53.56
N ILE A 162 -1.51 1.75 -53.02
CA ILE A 162 -2.83 1.42 -53.59
C ILE A 162 -2.98 1.96 -55.01
N MET A 163 -2.55 3.18 -55.25
CA MET A 163 -2.62 3.79 -56.58
C MET A 163 -1.69 3.12 -57.58
N LEU A 164 -0.45 2.81 -57.18
CA LEU A 164 0.49 2.08 -58.02
C LEU A 164 -0.04 0.68 -58.29
N LYS A 165 -0.58 -0.02 -57.30
CA LYS A 165 -1.25 -1.31 -57.47
C LYS A 165 -2.36 -1.22 -58.52
N LYS A 166 -3.23 -0.21 -58.44
CA LYS A 166 -4.32 0.02 -59.40
C LYS A 166 -3.82 0.39 -60.81
N LYS A 167 -2.70 1.11 -60.93
CA LYS A 167 -2.06 1.37 -62.24
C LYS A 167 -1.38 0.13 -62.80
N LEU A 168 -0.88 -0.72 -61.91
CA LEU A 168 -0.23 -1.98 -62.21
C LEU A 168 -1.24 -3.11 -62.47
N GLU A 169 -2.53 -2.92 -62.18
CA GLU A 169 -3.60 -3.81 -62.66
C GLU A 169 -3.57 -3.87 -64.20
N GLY A 170 -3.53 -5.07 -64.77
CA GLY A 170 -3.37 -5.29 -66.20
C GLY A 170 -1.97 -4.97 -66.76
N VAL A 171 -0.95 -4.77 -65.92
CA VAL A 171 0.45 -4.68 -66.38
C VAL A 171 0.96 -6.03 -66.87
N TYR A 172 0.39 -7.14 -66.40
CA TYR A 172 0.71 -8.47 -66.92
C TYR A 172 0.38 -8.61 -68.41
N ASP A 173 -0.80 -8.14 -68.83
CA ASP A 173 -1.22 -8.17 -70.23
C ASP A 173 -0.39 -7.20 -71.08
N ARG A 174 -0.07 -6.02 -70.53
CA ARG A 174 0.78 -5.03 -71.21
C ARG A 174 2.26 -5.43 -71.30
N LEU A 175 2.81 -6.11 -70.30
CA LEU A 175 4.16 -6.69 -70.34
C LEU A 175 4.27 -7.82 -71.35
N ARG A 176 3.22 -8.63 -71.45
CA ARG A 176 3.11 -9.73 -72.42
C ARG A 176 3.11 -9.23 -73.86
N ASP A 177 2.58 -8.03 -74.12
CA ASP A 177 2.53 -7.42 -75.44
C ASP A 177 3.79 -6.59 -75.82
N VAL A 178 4.63 -6.21 -74.84
CA VAL A 178 5.68 -5.19 -75.04
C VAL A 178 7.06 -5.75 -75.40
N GLU A 179 7.45 -6.99 -75.02
CA GLU A 179 8.72 -7.59 -75.49
C GLU A 179 8.88 -9.07 -75.02
N ASP A 180 9.13 -10.00 -75.95
CA ASP A 180 9.50 -11.42 -75.67
C ASP A 180 10.76 -11.54 -74.79
N ASP A 181 11.63 -10.52 -74.81
CA ASP A 181 12.87 -10.45 -74.03
C ASP A 181 12.64 -10.30 -72.51
N LEU A 182 11.53 -9.67 -72.09
CA LEU A 182 11.17 -9.52 -70.67
C LEU A 182 10.66 -10.85 -70.08
N GLN A 183 9.94 -11.62 -70.89
CA GLN A 183 9.48 -12.97 -70.52
C GLN A 183 10.64 -13.98 -70.44
N SER A 184 11.57 -13.95 -71.40
CA SER A 184 12.69 -14.92 -71.44
C SER A 184 13.77 -14.67 -70.37
N VAL A 185 13.97 -13.41 -69.96
CA VAL A 185 15.05 -13.06 -69.02
C VAL A 185 14.57 -12.99 -67.57
N MET A 186 13.32 -12.58 -67.31
CA MET A 186 12.87 -12.27 -65.94
C MET A 186 11.70 -13.11 -65.47
N LEU A 187 10.61 -13.26 -66.23
CA LEU A 187 9.34 -13.73 -65.66
C LEU A 187 9.18 -15.26 -65.49
N SER A 188 10.13 -16.08 -65.95
CA SER A 188 9.99 -17.55 -65.87
C SER A 188 10.18 -18.14 -64.47
N ASP A 189 10.93 -17.47 -63.57
CA ASP A 189 11.31 -18.01 -62.25
C ASP A 189 11.16 -17.02 -61.07
N ILE A 190 10.56 -15.84 -61.29
CA ILE A 190 10.45 -14.82 -60.24
C ILE A 190 9.24 -15.09 -59.33
N SER A 191 9.50 -15.34 -58.04
CA SER A 191 8.49 -15.17 -57.00
C SER A 191 8.19 -13.67 -56.83
N TRP A 192 6.91 -13.28 -56.71
CA TRP A 192 6.49 -11.90 -56.39
C TRP A 192 6.74 -11.57 -54.90
N GLU A 193 7.86 -12.06 -54.37
CA GLU A 193 8.26 -11.73 -53.02
C GLU A 193 8.73 -10.27 -52.97
N PRO A 194 8.42 -9.54 -51.88
CA PRO A 194 8.89 -8.18 -51.70
C PRO A 194 10.42 -8.10 -51.80
N GLY A 195 10.92 -7.24 -52.66
CA GLY A 195 12.34 -6.96 -52.90
C GLY A 195 12.94 -7.61 -54.14
N VAL A 196 12.21 -8.49 -54.84
CA VAL A 196 12.76 -9.22 -56.00
C VAL A 196 12.98 -8.30 -57.21
N PHE A 197 12.07 -7.35 -57.48
CA PHE A 197 12.25 -6.42 -58.61
C PHE A 197 13.35 -5.41 -58.32
N LEU A 198 13.46 -4.95 -57.07
CA LEU A 198 14.60 -4.13 -56.64
C LEU A 198 15.94 -4.88 -56.73
N TYR A 199 15.96 -6.15 -56.35
CA TYR A 199 17.14 -7.01 -56.50
C TYR A 199 17.56 -7.13 -57.97
N LEU A 200 16.60 -7.34 -58.88
CA LEU A 200 16.84 -7.44 -60.31
C LEU A 200 17.30 -6.11 -60.92
N TYR A 201 16.74 -4.99 -60.47
CA TYR A 201 17.18 -3.65 -60.86
C TYR A 201 18.67 -3.45 -60.57
N LEU A 202 19.12 -3.88 -59.39
CA LEU A 202 20.52 -3.77 -58.97
C LEU A 202 21.44 -4.78 -59.67
N LYS A 203 21.01 -6.04 -59.80
CA LYS A 203 21.85 -7.13 -60.32
C LYS A 203 21.98 -7.16 -61.83
N ARG A 204 20.97 -6.67 -62.56
CA ARG A 204 20.90 -6.76 -64.02
C ARG A 204 20.82 -5.39 -64.69
N PHE A 205 21.40 -4.38 -64.04
CA PHE A 205 21.38 -2.98 -64.48
C PHE A 205 21.87 -2.75 -65.93
N SER A 206 22.86 -3.52 -66.37
CA SER A 206 23.39 -3.44 -67.74
C SER A 206 22.44 -4.02 -68.79
N GLN A 207 21.58 -4.97 -68.43
CA GLN A 207 20.71 -5.70 -69.35
C GLN A 207 19.44 -4.94 -69.68
N TRP A 208 18.85 -4.22 -68.72
CA TRP A 208 17.62 -3.47 -68.99
C TRP A 208 17.88 -2.07 -69.57
N LYS A 209 19.12 -1.58 -69.54
CA LYS A 209 19.53 -0.37 -70.27
C LYS A 209 19.30 -0.47 -71.77
N THR A 210 19.38 -1.67 -72.34
CA THR A 210 19.15 -1.93 -73.76
C THR A 210 17.68 -2.12 -74.11
N TRP A 211 16.77 -2.10 -73.13
CA TRP A 211 15.33 -2.24 -73.37
C TRP A 211 14.73 -1.00 -74.04
N SER A 212 13.58 -1.19 -74.66
CA SER A 212 12.74 -0.10 -75.15
C SER A 212 12.31 0.83 -73.99
N ASP A 213 12.15 2.12 -74.27
CA ASP A 213 11.74 3.10 -73.24
C ASP A 213 10.40 2.76 -72.55
N PRO A 214 9.38 2.19 -73.25
CA PRO A 214 8.19 1.65 -72.61
C PRO A 214 8.49 0.50 -71.62
N GLY A 215 9.37 -0.44 -71.99
CA GLY A 215 9.79 -1.54 -71.12
C GLY A 215 10.55 -1.06 -69.89
N LYS A 216 11.46 -0.09 -70.06
CA LYS A 216 12.16 0.57 -68.93
C LYS A 216 11.19 1.25 -67.97
N ALA A 217 10.22 2.00 -68.49
CA ALA A 217 9.24 2.71 -67.67
C ALA A 217 8.41 1.73 -66.82
N LEU A 218 8.00 0.61 -67.43
CA LEU A 218 7.20 -0.41 -66.77
C LEU A 218 7.98 -1.15 -65.67
N PHE A 219 9.25 -1.49 -65.95
CA PHE A 219 10.13 -2.10 -64.96
C PHE A 219 10.42 -1.17 -63.78
N CYS A 220 10.63 0.12 -64.04
CA CYS A 220 10.78 1.12 -62.98
C CYS A 220 9.52 1.23 -62.12
N GLU A 221 8.32 1.15 -62.71
CA GLU A 221 7.05 1.16 -61.96
C GLU A 221 6.93 -0.08 -61.05
N LEU A 222 7.35 -1.26 -61.50
CA LEU A 222 7.42 -2.47 -60.67
C LEU A 222 8.43 -2.34 -59.52
N CYS A 223 9.63 -1.83 -59.80
CA CYS A 223 10.65 -1.61 -58.77
C CYS A 223 10.19 -0.60 -57.70
N LEU A 224 9.46 0.43 -58.11
CA LEU A 224 8.89 1.41 -57.19
C LEU A 224 7.77 0.83 -56.32
N TYR A 225 6.89 0.02 -56.90
CA TYR A 225 5.88 -0.71 -56.13
C TYR A 225 6.52 -1.63 -55.10
N ASP A 226 7.56 -2.36 -55.51
CA ASP A 226 8.31 -3.28 -54.66
C ASP A 226 9.03 -2.54 -53.51
N ALA A 227 9.63 -1.38 -53.79
CA ALA A 227 10.23 -0.50 -52.78
C ALA A 227 9.23 0.00 -51.75
N LEU A 228 8.05 0.44 -52.19
CA LEU A 228 7.00 0.92 -51.30
C LEU A 228 6.41 -0.22 -50.45
N HIS A 229 6.28 -1.41 -51.03
CA HIS A 229 5.82 -2.58 -50.31
C HIS A 229 6.80 -2.98 -49.20
N LEU A 230 8.11 -2.99 -49.49
CA LEU A 230 9.14 -3.22 -48.48
C LEU A 230 9.18 -2.13 -47.40
N LEU A 231 9.00 -0.86 -47.79
CA LEU A 231 8.97 0.23 -46.83
C LEU A 231 7.80 0.07 -45.84
N ASN A 232 6.61 -0.28 -46.34
CA ASN A 232 5.44 -0.51 -45.50
C ASN A 232 5.63 -1.73 -44.60
N SER A 233 6.17 -2.85 -45.11
CA SER A 233 6.39 -4.03 -44.26
C SER A 233 7.41 -3.79 -43.15
N VAL A 234 8.46 -2.99 -43.42
CA VAL A 234 9.40 -2.54 -42.38
C VAL A 234 8.71 -1.61 -41.39
N SER A 235 7.87 -0.68 -41.85
CA SER A 235 7.10 0.22 -40.98
C SER A 235 6.17 -0.54 -40.05
N ASP A 236 5.44 -1.54 -40.57
CA ASP A 236 4.55 -2.39 -39.77
C ASP A 236 5.33 -3.14 -38.69
N LYS A 237 6.50 -3.69 -39.06
CA LYS A 237 7.38 -4.40 -38.11
C LYS A 237 7.97 -3.48 -37.04
N ILE A 238 8.29 -2.23 -37.38
CA ILE A 238 8.71 -1.23 -36.39
C ILE A 238 7.57 -0.97 -35.40
N HIS A 239 6.34 -0.78 -35.88
CA HIS A 239 5.19 -0.55 -35.00
C HIS A 239 4.85 -1.75 -34.10
N GLU A 240 5.04 -2.97 -34.58
CA GLU A 240 4.92 -4.17 -33.75
C GLU A 240 5.98 -4.19 -32.64
N LEU A 241 7.25 -3.92 -32.99
CA LEU A 241 8.33 -3.85 -32.02
C LEU A 241 8.11 -2.72 -30.99
N GLU A 242 7.67 -1.54 -31.42
CA GLU A 242 7.31 -0.43 -30.52
C GLU A 242 6.26 -0.85 -29.49
N ARG A 243 5.23 -1.60 -29.92
CA ARG A 243 4.18 -2.12 -29.03
C ARG A 243 4.74 -3.14 -28.03
N GLU A 244 5.56 -4.08 -28.49
CA GLU A 244 6.20 -5.06 -27.61
C GLU A 244 7.13 -4.40 -26.58
N PHE A 245 7.86 -3.35 -26.98
CA PHE A 245 8.72 -2.60 -26.07
C PHE A 245 7.89 -1.86 -25.02
N GLU A 246 6.80 -1.20 -25.42
CA GLU A 246 5.91 -0.50 -24.48
C GLU A 246 5.32 -1.45 -23.43
N GLU A 247 4.87 -2.63 -23.85
CA GLU A 247 4.36 -3.67 -22.95
C GLU A 247 5.43 -4.17 -21.97
N LYS A 248 6.65 -4.42 -22.45
CA LYS A 248 7.79 -4.79 -21.59
C LYS A 248 8.16 -3.69 -20.61
N TYR A 249 8.17 -2.43 -21.04
CA TYR A 249 8.45 -1.29 -20.16
C TYR A 249 7.41 -1.15 -19.06
N LYS A 250 6.14 -1.38 -19.39
CA LYS A 250 5.04 -1.35 -18.42
C LYS A 250 5.21 -2.44 -17.36
N LEU A 251 5.45 -3.69 -17.78
CA LEU A 251 5.71 -4.80 -16.85
C LEU A 251 6.91 -4.54 -15.95
N MET A 252 8.02 -4.06 -16.51
CA MET A 252 9.23 -3.75 -15.74
C MET A 252 8.98 -2.63 -14.70
N ARG A 253 8.12 -1.66 -15.01
CA ARG A 253 7.73 -0.60 -14.07
C ARG A 253 6.89 -1.17 -12.92
N GLU A 254 5.92 -2.03 -13.21
CA GLU A 254 5.08 -2.68 -12.20
C GLU A 254 5.94 -3.55 -11.25
N GLU A 255 6.87 -4.33 -11.78
CA GLU A 255 7.82 -5.12 -10.97
C GLU A 255 8.72 -4.25 -10.08
N LEU A 256 9.18 -3.10 -10.60
CA LEU A 256 10.00 -2.16 -9.83
C LEU A 256 9.20 -1.56 -8.67
N GLU A 257 7.96 -1.14 -8.91
CA GLU A 257 7.07 -0.60 -7.87
C GLU A 257 6.74 -1.63 -6.78
N GLU A 258 6.56 -2.89 -7.14
CA GLU A 258 6.36 -3.98 -6.19
C GLU A 258 7.62 -4.23 -5.33
N ARG A 259 8.80 -4.30 -5.96
CA ARG A 259 10.07 -4.45 -5.24
C ARG A 259 10.36 -3.27 -4.30
N THR A 260 10.07 -2.04 -4.74
CA THR A 260 10.24 -0.86 -3.89
C THR A 260 9.31 -0.90 -2.69
N ARG A 261 8.04 -1.28 -2.86
CA ARG A 261 7.11 -1.48 -1.73
C ARG A 261 7.58 -2.56 -0.77
N ALA A 262 8.09 -3.69 -1.29
CA ALA A 262 8.64 -4.76 -0.45
C ALA A 262 9.88 -4.31 0.33
N LEU A 263 10.75 -3.50 -0.28
CA LEU A 263 11.92 -2.92 0.36
C LEU A 263 11.53 -1.95 1.50
N GLU A 264 10.53 -1.11 1.27
CA GLU A 264 10.01 -0.19 2.30
C GLU A 264 9.41 -0.94 3.49
N ALA A 265 8.60 -1.97 3.23
CA ALA A 265 8.05 -2.84 4.27
C ALA A 265 9.14 -3.59 5.05
N SER A 266 10.22 -4.00 4.38
CA SER A 266 11.36 -4.61 5.05
C SER A 266 12.11 -3.61 5.93
N LYS A 267 12.24 -2.35 5.49
CA LYS A 267 12.88 -1.30 6.30
C LYS A 267 12.09 -0.98 7.56
N THR A 268 10.76 -0.88 7.47
CA THR A 268 9.91 -0.66 8.65
C THR A 268 10.01 -1.81 9.63
N ALA A 269 9.98 -3.07 9.15
CA ALA A 269 10.15 -4.23 10.01
C ALA A 269 11.51 -4.24 10.73
N ILE A 270 12.59 -3.87 10.03
CA ILE A 270 13.93 -3.73 10.64
C ILE A 270 13.92 -2.70 11.76
N GLU A 271 13.22 -1.57 11.59
CA GLU A 271 13.15 -0.53 12.61
C GLU A 271 12.36 -0.99 13.84
N GLU A 272 11.22 -1.67 13.64
CA GLU A 272 10.46 -2.31 14.71
C GLU A 272 11.30 -3.33 15.48
N TYR A 273 12.11 -4.14 14.78
CA TYR A 273 13.03 -5.08 15.44
C TYR A 273 14.10 -4.35 16.27
N LYS A 274 14.64 -3.22 15.81
CA LYS A 274 15.60 -2.44 16.60
C LYS A 274 14.95 -1.87 17.86
N GLU A 275 13.73 -1.35 17.76
CA GLU A 275 12.98 -0.86 18.92
C GLU A 275 12.74 -1.98 19.93
N ALA A 276 12.30 -3.15 19.46
CA ALA A 276 12.12 -4.32 20.32
C ALA A 276 13.43 -4.74 21.00
N ILE A 277 14.55 -4.78 20.27
CA ILE A 277 15.87 -5.09 20.83
C ILE A 277 16.25 -4.08 21.93
N ASN A 278 15.99 -2.79 21.73
CA ASN A 278 16.28 -1.78 22.74
C ASN A 278 15.43 -1.98 24.01
N GLN A 279 14.13 -2.27 23.86
CA GLN A 279 13.26 -2.58 25.01
C GLN A 279 13.74 -3.83 25.76
N TRP A 280 14.20 -4.86 25.05
CA TRP A 280 14.76 -6.07 25.68
C TRP A 280 16.07 -5.77 26.43
N LYS A 281 16.92 -4.89 25.90
CA LYS A 281 18.14 -4.44 26.59
C LYS A 281 17.83 -3.67 27.87
N GLU A 282 16.85 -2.76 27.83
CA GLU A 282 16.42 -2.01 29.02
C GLU A 282 15.87 -2.95 30.10
N LYS A 283 14.99 -3.89 29.73
CA LYS A 283 14.49 -4.91 30.65
C LYS A 283 15.61 -5.76 31.23
N ALA A 284 16.59 -6.17 30.42
CA ALA A 284 17.73 -6.94 30.90
C ALA A 284 18.54 -6.17 31.95
N GLN A 285 18.78 -4.87 31.74
CA GLN A 285 19.43 -4.01 32.73
C GLN A 285 18.61 -3.84 34.01
N GLU A 286 17.28 -3.74 33.92
CA GLU A 286 16.42 -3.71 35.11
C GLU A 286 16.49 -5.01 35.90
N TRP A 287 16.50 -6.15 35.21
CA TRP A 287 16.66 -7.47 35.87
C TRP A 287 18.01 -7.59 36.55
N GLU A 288 19.08 -7.12 35.91
CA GLU A 288 20.43 -7.13 36.49
C GLU A 288 20.51 -6.26 37.76
N ARG A 289 19.87 -5.08 37.76
CA ARG A 289 19.75 -4.25 38.97
C ARG A 289 18.97 -4.96 40.09
N LYS A 290 17.83 -5.55 39.76
CA LYS A 290 17.02 -6.31 40.74
C LYS A 290 17.80 -7.51 41.29
N GLU A 291 18.59 -8.18 40.47
CA GLU A 291 19.42 -9.29 40.91
C GLU A 291 20.46 -8.83 41.94
N VAL A 292 21.12 -7.69 41.72
CA VAL A 292 22.03 -7.08 42.70
C VAL A 292 21.31 -6.75 44.00
N ASP A 293 20.12 -6.15 43.92
CA ASP A 293 19.31 -5.83 45.11
C ASP A 293 18.90 -7.09 45.88
N TYR A 294 18.47 -8.14 45.17
CA TYR A 294 18.12 -9.42 45.79
C TYR A 294 19.31 -10.11 46.44
N ARG A 295 20.49 -10.08 45.82
CA ARG A 295 21.72 -10.61 46.45
C ARG A 295 22.04 -9.86 47.74
N ALA A 296 21.97 -8.53 47.73
CA ALA A 296 22.18 -7.73 48.93
C ALA A 296 21.16 -8.05 50.03
N LEU A 297 19.89 -8.26 49.65
CA LEU A 297 18.85 -8.68 50.59
C LEU A 297 19.16 -10.07 51.19
N ILE A 298 19.53 -11.04 50.36
CA ILE A 298 19.89 -12.39 50.80
C ILE A 298 21.04 -12.33 51.81
N GLU A 299 22.10 -11.55 51.53
CA GLU A 299 23.21 -11.39 52.47
C GLU A 299 22.76 -10.79 53.82
N GLN A 300 21.81 -9.84 53.82
CA GLN A 300 21.26 -9.30 55.07
C GLN A 300 20.46 -10.35 55.85
N TRP A 301 19.65 -11.15 55.15
CA TRP A 301 18.90 -12.24 55.77
C TRP A 301 19.81 -13.32 56.34
N GLU A 302 20.89 -13.68 55.63
CA GLU A 302 21.89 -14.63 56.12
C GLU A 302 22.58 -14.13 57.39
N ARG A 303 22.94 -12.84 57.45
CA ARG A 303 23.50 -12.22 58.67
C ARG A 303 22.51 -12.26 59.83
N ALA A 304 21.27 -11.81 59.61
CA ALA A 304 20.24 -11.80 60.64
C ALA A 304 19.90 -13.21 61.14
N TYR A 305 19.89 -14.20 60.24
CA TYR A 305 19.70 -15.60 60.60
C TYR A 305 20.86 -16.14 61.45
N HIS A 306 22.10 -15.77 61.10
CA HIS A 306 23.27 -16.15 61.90
C HIS A 306 23.22 -15.56 63.32
N ASP A 307 22.86 -14.28 63.44
CA ASP A 307 22.70 -13.62 64.75
C ASP A 307 21.59 -14.28 65.59
N LEU A 308 20.47 -14.65 64.97
CA LEU A 308 19.40 -15.40 65.61
C LEU A 308 19.85 -16.78 66.09
N GLN A 309 20.66 -17.49 65.29
CA GLN A 309 21.22 -18.78 65.71
C GLN A 309 22.16 -18.62 66.92
N LEU A 310 22.99 -17.58 66.95
CA LEU A 310 23.86 -17.28 68.09
C LEU A 310 23.03 -17.01 69.35
N ALA A 311 22.03 -16.12 69.25
CA ALA A 311 21.13 -15.81 70.37
C ALA A 311 20.34 -17.06 70.85
N GLN A 312 19.93 -17.93 69.94
CA GLN A 312 19.27 -19.19 70.30
C GLN A 312 20.21 -20.11 71.09
N ASN A 313 21.49 -20.18 70.70
CA ASN A 313 22.48 -20.98 71.41
C ASN A 313 22.80 -20.42 72.79
N GLU A 314 22.93 -19.09 72.93
CA GLU A 314 23.09 -18.42 74.22
C GLU A 314 21.89 -18.68 75.14
N LEU A 315 20.67 -18.57 74.61
CA LEU A 315 19.45 -18.84 75.36
C LEU A 315 19.40 -20.32 75.82
N ARG A 316 19.82 -21.26 74.96
CA ARG A 316 19.93 -22.68 75.33
C ARG A 316 20.91 -22.89 76.48
N GLN A 317 22.09 -22.27 76.43
CA GLN A 317 23.07 -22.33 77.51
C GLN A 317 22.47 -21.79 78.82
N HIS A 318 21.81 -20.63 78.79
CA HIS A 318 21.16 -20.08 79.98
C HIS A 318 20.04 -20.97 80.52
N VAL A 319 19.26 -21.63 79.66
CA VAL A 319 18.24 -22.59 80.10
C VAL A 319 18.88 -23.80 80.77
N GLU A 320 19.99 -24.32 80.25
CA GLU A 320 20.76 -25.41 80.86
C GLU A 320 21.34 -25.00 82.23
N GLU A 321 21.91 -23.79 82.33
CA GLU A 321 22.42 -23.23 83.60
C GLU A 321 21.33 -23.05 84.66
N LEU A 322 20.16 -22.55 84.26
CA LEU A 322 18.99 -22.41 85.13
C LEU A 322 18.47 -23.78 85.58
N ALA A 323 18.43 -24.77 84.68
CA ALA A 323 18.05 -26.14 85.02
C ALA A 323 19.01 -26.74 86.05
N ALA A 324 20.32 -26.58 85.86
CA ALA A 324 21.34 -27.03 86.80
C ALA A 324 21.22 -26.34 88.18
N SER A 325 20.95 -25.02 88.19
CA SER A 325 20.75 -24.24 89.43
C SER A 325 19.49 -24.67 90.19
N ARG A 326 18.39 -24.95 89.48
CA ARG A 326 17.14 -25.47 90.09
C ARG A 326 17.33 -26.88 90.66
N GLN A 327 18.12 -27.73 90.01
CA GLN A 327 18.40 -29.07 90.50
C GLN A 327 19.20 -29.03 91.81
N GLN A 328 20.19 -28.13 91.91
CA GLN A 328 20.92 -27.87 93.17
C GLN A 328 20.03 -27.31 94.28
N GLN A 329 19.05 -26.45 93.98
CA GLN A 329 18.07 -25.99 94.96
C GLN A 329 17.13 -27.11 95.43
N SER A 330 16.73 -28.03 94.54
CA SER A 330 15.87 -29.16 94.92
C SER A 330 16.54 -30.15 95.87
N ASP A 331 17.86 -30.34 95.74
CA ASP A 331 18.64 -31.18 96.66
C ASP A 331 18.74 -30.58 98.08
N CYS A 332 18.66 -29.25 98.21
CA CYS A 332 18.65 -28.58 99.52
C CYS A 332 17.28 -28.54 100.21
N ILE A 333 16.17 -28.60 99.48
CA ILE A 333 14.79 -28.54 100.05
C ILE A 333 14.32 -29.91 100.57
N SER A 334 15.04 -31.00 100.25
CA SER A 334 14.70 -32.38 100.62
C SER A 334 14.86 -32.74 102.11
N ARG A 335 15.15 -31.78 103.00
CA ARG A 335 15.23 -31.99 104.46
C ARG A 335 14.37 -30.99 105.23
N SER A 336 13.06 -31.05 105.03
CA SER A 336 12.10 -30.34 105.89
C SER A 336 12.08 -30.97 107.28
N LEU A 337 12.43 -30.17 108.30
CA LEU A 337 12.74 -30.62 109.67
C LEU A 337 11.49 -31.13 110.45
N LEU A 338 10.28 -30.89 109.94
CA LEU A 338 9.00 -31.21 110.58
C LEU A 338 8.11 -32.12 109.71
N ALA A 339 8.68 -32.76 108.68
CA ALA A 339 7.91 -33.50 107.67
C ALA A 339 7.08 -34.68 108.23
N GLU A 340 7.47 -35.24 109.38
CA GLU A 340 6.79 -36.37 110.03
C GLU A 340 5.80 -35.94 111.14
N ASP A 341 5.77 -34.65 111.51
CA ASP A 341 4.94 -34.18 112.61
C ASP A 341 3.48 -33.90 112.16
N PRO A 342 2.46 -34.28 112.94
CA PRO A 342 1.05 -34.10 112.57
C PRO A 342 0.60 -32.66 112.81
N ILE A 343 1.13 -31.72 112.03
CA ILE A 343 0.89 -30.27 112.19
C ILE A 343 0.15 -29.72 110.97
N VAL A 344 -0.75 -28.76 111.18
CA VAL A 344 -1.32 -27.95 110.09
C VAL A 344 -1.20 -26.48 110.46
N LEU A 345 -0.52 -25.69 109.64
CA LEU A 345 -0.48 -24.24 109.71
C LEU A 345 -1.46 -23.63 108.71
N ILE A 346 -2.38 -22.81 109.19
CA ILE A 346 -3.34 -22.07 108.37
C ILE A 346 -2.97 -20.58 108.40
N THR A 347 -2.80 -19.99 107.22
CA THR A 347 -2.43 -18.57 107.05
C THR A 347 -3.11 -17.98 105.81
N LEU A 348 -3.21 -16.65 105.74
CA LEU A 348 -3.66 -15.92 104.54
C LEU A 348 -2.49 -15.42 103.68
N GLN A 349 -1.28 -15.42 104.24
CA GLN A 349 -0.09 -14.93 103.57
C GLN A 349 0.75 -16.10 103.08
N ASN A 350 1.06 -16.13 101.78
CA ASN A 350 2.06 -17.06 101.28
C ASN A 350 3.47 -16.56 101.64
N ASN A 351 4.21 -17.29 102.47
CA ASN A 351 5.57 -16.92 102.86
C ASN A 351 6.55 -18.07 102.58
N GLU A 352 7.63 -17.77 101.86
CA GLU A 352 8.69 -18.72 101.50
C GLU A 352 9.33 -19.40 102.73
N LEU A 353 9.34 -18.74 103.90
CA LEU A 353 9.83 -19.34 105.14
C LEU A 353 8.96 -20.51 105.62
N TYR A 354 7.67 -20.56 105.29
CA TYR A 354 6.85 -21.72 105.68
C TYR A 354 7.11 -22.90 104.76
N GLU A 355 7.29 -22.66 103.45
CA GLU A 355 7.60 -23.70 102.46
C GLU A 355 8.96 -24.38 102.74
N ALA A 356 9.90 -23.65 103.35
CA ALA A 356 11.20 -24.20 103.75
C ALA A 356 11.14 -25.17 104.96
N PHE A 357 10.12 -25.08 105.83
CA PHE A 357 10.04 -25.85 107.08
C PHE A 357 8.83 -26.79 107.18
N LEU A 358 7.82 -26.64 106.32
CA LEU A 358 6.59 -27.42 106.31
C LEU A 358 6.36 -28.02 104.92
N THR A 359 5.76 -29.20 104.88
CA THR A 359 5.37 -29.82 103.62
C THR A 359 4.05 -29.20 103.08
N PRO A 360 3.76 -29.32 101.77
CA PRO A 360 2.53 -28.77 101.18
C PRO A 360 1.23 -29.26 101.83
N SER A 361 1.24 -30.43 102.47
CA SER A 361 0.08 -30.98 103.19
C SER A 361 -0.12 -30.39 104.59
N GLN A 362 0.93 -29.83 105.18
CA GLN A 362 0.95 -29.20 106.51
C GLN A 362 0.77 -27.68 106.45
N TYR A 363 0.85 -27.07 105.27
CA TYR A 363 0.85 -25.63 105.07
C TYR A 363 -0.31 -25.20 104.17
N TRP A 364 -1.32 -24.56 104.75
CA TRP A 364 -2.54 -24.16 104.06
C TRP A 364 -2.61 -22.64 103.95
N VAL A 365 -2.48 -22.15 102.71
CA VAL A 365 -2.70 -20.74 102.38
C VAL A 365 -4.14 -20.57 101.93
N LEU A 366 -4.91 -19.80 102.69
CA LEU A 366 -6.26 -19.40 102.33
C LEU A 366 -6.21 -18.16 101.45
N THR A 367 -7.07 -18.12 100.43
CA THR A 367 -7.23 -16.98 99.52
C THR A 367 -8.05 -15.85 100.14
N SER A 368 -9.00 -16.18 101.01
CA SER A 368 -9.82 -15.23 101.74
C SER A 368 -9.99 -15.67 103.19
N SER A 369 -10.18 -14.70 104.09
CA SER A 369 -10.55 -15.01 105.47
C SER A 369 -11.90 -15.72 105.57
N ASP A 370 -12.71 -15.67 104.51
CA ASP A 370 -14.03 -16.35 104.38
C ASP A 370 -13.87 -17.88 104.31
N ASP A 371 -12.71 -18.33 103.82
CA ASP A 371 -12.44 -19.74 103.52
C ASP A 371 -12.07 -20.55 104.78
N LEU A 372 -11.90 -19.89 105.93
CA LEU A 372 -11.43 -20.57 107.15
C LEU A 372 -12.39 -21.66 107.58
N LEU A 373 -13.68 -21.34 107.73
CA LEU A 373 -14.66 -22.29 108.27
C LEU A 373 -15.05 -23.36 107.24
N SER A 374 -14.98 -23.06 105.93
CA SER A 374 -15.33 -24.00 104.86
C SER A 374 -14.26 -25.07 104.65
N ARG A 375 -13.01 -24.82 105.05
CA ARG A 375 -11.91 -25.79 104.97
C ARG A 375 -11.68 -26.60 106.24
N LEU A 376 -12.41 -26.32 107.32
CA LEU A 376 -12.34 -27.09 108.55
C LEU A 376 -13.15 -28.39 108.42
N ASP A 377 -12.46 -29.49 108.10
CA ASP A 377 -13.03 -30.84 108.07
C ASP A 377 -12.54 -31.63 109.31
N PRO A 378 -13.44 -32.13 110.18
CA PRO A 378 -13.06 -32.90 111.36
C PRO A 378 -12.26 -34.17 111.01
N VAL A 379 -12.51 -34.77 109.85
CA VAL A 379 -11.85 -36.01 109.40
C VAL A 379 -10.39 -35.73 109.00
N VAL A 380 -10.12 -34.57 108.40
CA VAL A 380 -8.78 -34.18 107.92
C VAL A 380 -7.88 -33.66 109.06
N MET A 381 -8.51 -33.13 110.11
CA MET A 381 -7.86 -32.50 111.26
C MET A 381 -7.77 -33.41 112.49
N ASN A 382 -8.42 -34.58 112.45
CA ASN A 382 -8.30 -35.57 113.51
C ASN A 382 -6.82 -36.00 113.65
N ASP A 383 -6.34 -36.09 114.88
CA ASP A 383 -4.94 -36.37 115.23
C ASP A 383 -3.89 -35.32 114.82
N LYS A 384 -4.29 -34.14 114.32
CA LYS A 384 -3.37 -33.04 113.98
C LYS A 384 -3.42 -31.86 114.95
N ILE A 385 -2.29 -31.17 115.09
CA ILE A 385 -2.14 -29.93 115.85
C ILE A 385 -2.27 -28.76 114.88
N VAL A 386 -3.30 -27.93 115.06
CA VAL A 386 -3.61 -26.82 114.16
C VAL A 386 -3.06 -25.51 114.70
N PHE A 387 -2.23 -24.84 113.92
CA PHE A 387 -1.77 -23.48 114.17
C PHE A 387 -2.48 -22.53 113.21
N VAL A 388 -3.11 -21.47 113.73
CA VAL A 388 -3.76 -20.45 112.91
C VAL A 388 -3.06 -19.12 113.13
N VAL A 389 -2.48 -18.56 112.06
CA VAL A 389 -1.90 -17.22 112.08
C VAL A 389 -3.05 -16.22 112.18
N ILE A 390 -3.08 -15.42 113.26
CA ILE A 390 -4.18 -14.49 113.57
C ILE A 390 -4.27 -13.37 112.52
N ASP A 391 -3.14 -13.03 111.90
CA ASP A 391 -3.02 -11.88 111.02
C ASP A 391 -3.87 -12.03 109.75
N GLY A 392 -4.75 -11.05 109.51
CA GLY A 392 -5.68 -11.05 108.38
C GLY A 392 -7.05 -11.73 108.63
N PHE A 393 -7.28 -12.38 109.77
CA PHE A 393 -8.60 -12.92 110.12
C PHE A 393 -9.39 -11.98 111.03
N GLU A 394 -10.70 -11.85 110.77
CA GLU A 394 -11.61 -11.11 111.62
C GLU A 394 -11.82 -11.81 112.97
N THR A 395 -11.89 -11.04 114.07
CA THR A 395 -12.05 -11.55 115.44
C THR A 395 -13.27 -12.47 115.58
N GLU A 396 -14.40 -12.14 114.94
CA GLU A 396 -15.62 -12.96 114.97
C GLU A 396 -15.40 -14.36 114.39
N ARG A 397 -14.55 -14.47 113.36
CA ARG A 397 -14.26 -15.72 112.67
C ARG A 397 -13.26 -16.57 113.43
N LEU A 398 -12.26 -15.94 114.04
CA LEU A 398 -11.35 -16.62 114.96
C LEU A 398 -12.13 -17.21 116.15
N LEU A 399 -13.10 -16.48 116.69
CA LEU A 399 -14.01 -16.96 117.74
C LEU A 399 -14.87 -18.15 117.26
N LYS A 400 -15.44 -18.08 116.05
CA LYS A 400 -16.20 -19.20 115.46
C LYS A 400 -15.33 -20.43 115.21
N ALA A 401 -14.11 -20.25 114.69
CA ALA A 401 -13.15 -21.33 114.49
C ALA A 401 -12.70 -21.93 115.84
N GLN A 402 -12.48 -21.09 116.86
CA GLN A 402 -12.17 -21.53 118.22
C GLN A 402 -13.27 -22.42 118.80
N MET A 403 -14.53 -21.97 118.69
CA MET A 403 -15.70 -22.74 119.11
C MET A 403 -15.81 -24.05 118.33
N TRP A 404 -15.50 -24.03 117.02
CA TRP A 404 -15.52 -25.21 116.18
C TRP A 404 -14.47 -26.24 116.60
N PHE A 405 -13.22 -25.82 116.83
CA PHE A 405 -12.16 -26.72 117.31
C PHE A 405 -12.49 -27.31 118.69
N GLN A 406 -13.03 -26.49 119.60
CA GLN A 406 -13.45 -26.95 120.93
C GLN A 406 -14.59 -27.98 120.85
N ARG A 407 -15.58 -27.77 119.99
CA ARG A 407 -16.69 -28.72 119.78
C ARG A 407 -16.23 -30.08 119.26
N HIS A 408 -15.16 -30.11 118.48
CA HIS A 408 -14.64 -31.34 117.85
C HIS A 408 -13.39 -31.90 118.54
N GLY A 409 -12.96 -31.34 119.67
CA GLY A 409 -11.84 -31.85 120.46
C GLY A 409 -10.45 -31.71 119.81
N ILE A 410 -10.29 -30.83 118.82
CA ILE A 410 -9.04 -30.66 118.07
C ILE A 410 -8.04 -29.81 118.86
N ARG A 411 -6.75 -30.17 118.86
CA ARG A 411 -5.68 -29.39 119.49
C ARG A 411 -5.31 -28.20 118.59
N TYR A 412 -5.53 -26.97 119.06
CA TYR A 412 -5.24 -25.77 118.27
C TYR A 412 -4.48 -24.69 119.07
N ARG A 413 -3.75 -23.84 118.34
CA ARG A 413 -3.07 -22.65 118.86
C ARG A 413 -3.19 -21.49 117.87
N PHE A 414 -3.65 -20.35 118.37
CA PHE A 414 -3.54 -19.09 117.63
C PHE A 414 -2.12 -18.51 117.79
N VAL A 415 -1.48 -18.17 116.67
CA VAL A 415 -0.11 -17.66 116.62
C VAL A 415 -0.07 -16.28 115.98
N GLY A 416 0.91 -15.46 116.37
CA GLY A 416 1.05 -14.08 115.89
C GLY A 416 1.50 -14.00 114.43
N SER A 417 1.70 -12.79 113.93
CA SER A 417 1.95 -12.49 112.52
C SER A 417 3.37 -12.81 112.03
N ASP A 418 4.38 -12.74 112.89
CA ASP A 418 5.79 -12.87 112.48
C ASP A 418 6.17 -14.33 112.15
N PRO A 419 6.50 -14.67 110.89
CA PRO A 419 6.77 -16.04 110.44
C PRO A 419 7.88 -16.74 111.22
N LYS A 420 8.93 -16.02 111.63
CA LYS A 420 10.04 -16.59 112.41
C LYS A 420 9.58 -16.99 113.82
N LYS A 421 8.69 -16.18 114.42
CA LYS A 421 8.11 -16.48 115.75
C LYS A 421 7.07 -17.60 115.67
N VAL A 422 6.32 -17.68 114.56
CA VAL A 422 5.37 -18.77 114.30
C VAL A 422 6.12 -20.10 114.23
N ILE A 423 7.16 -20.20 113.39
CA ILE A 423 7.97 -21.43 113.25
C ILE A 423 8.63 -21.80 114.59
N LYS A 424 9.21 -20.83 115.31
CA LYS A 424 9.79 -21.09 116.64
C LYS A 424 8.76 -21.61 117.65
N LYS A 425 7.51 -21.13 117.60
CA LYS A 425 6.42 -21.62 118.45
C LYS A 425 6.00 -23.03 118.08
N ILE A 426 5.91 -23.33 116.78
CA ILE A 426 5.61 -24.69 116.28
C ILE A 426 6.68 -25.65 116.78
N ILE A 427 7.97 -25.35 116.55
CA ILE A 427 9.10 -26.17 117.01
C ILE A 427 9.07 -26.34 118.53
N SER A 428 8.85 -25.27 119.30
CA SER A 428 8.81 -25.35 120.77
C SER A 428 7.64 -26.18 121.32
N PHE A 429 6.53 -26.25 120.58
CA PHE A 429 5.33 -26.97 121.00
C PHE A 429 5.42 -28.46 120.66
N VAL A 430 6.09 -28.78 119.55
CA VAL A 430 6.32 -30.14 119.08
C VAL A 430 7.48 -30.78 119.84
N GLY A 431 8.58 -30.06 120.06
CA GLY A 431 9.72 -30.54 120.86
C GLY A 431 9.54 -30.47 122.38
N GLY A 432 8.37 -30.06 122.87
CA GLY A 432 8.00 -29.97 124.29
C GLY A 432 6.95 -31.00 124.74
N MET A 433 6.58 -31.93 123.85
CA MET A 433 5.97 -33.23 124.20
C MET A 433 7.08 -34.28 124.23
#